data_AF-A0A3N9VKP3-F1
#
_entry.id   AF-A0A3N9VKP3-F1
#
_cell.length_a   1.000
_cell.length_b   1.000
_cell.length_c   1.000
_cell.angle_alpha   90.00
_cell.angle_beta   90.00
_cell.angle_gamma   90.00
#
_symmetry.space_group_name_H-M   'P 1'
#
loop_
_entity.id
_entity.type
_entity.pdbx_description
1 polymer ?
#
loop_
_entity_poly.entity_id
_entity_poly.type
_entity_poly.pdbx_seq_one_letter_code
_entity_poly.pdbx_strand_id
1 'polypeptide(L)'
;MNYPVWYLPDIGGGTLIALISIVHVFIAHFAVGGGLYLVVAERKGLREENPAILDFTKKHAKFFLLMTMVMGGITGVGIWFIISLVNPAATSILIHTFVFGWATEWVF
;
A
#
# COMPACT_ATOMS: atom_id res chain seq x y z
N MET A 1 -13.13 -10.19 -25.91
CA MET A 1 -12.10 -11.25 -25.85
C MET A 1 -12.42 -12.19 -24.70
N ASN A 2 -12.15 -13.49 -24.86
CA ASN A 2 -12.22 -14.45 -23.75
C ASN A 2 -10.85 -14.46 -23.05
N TYR A 3 -10.79 -14.00 -21.81
CA TYR A 3 -9.59 -14.07 -20.99
C TYR A 3 -9.58 -15.36 -20.16
N PRO A 4 -8.43 -15.99 -19.93
CA PRO A 4 -8.32 -17.10 -19.00
C PRO A 4 -8.57 -16.58 -17.57
N VAL A 5 -9.50 -17.21 -16.85
CA VAL A 5 -9.86 -16.84 -15.48
C VAL A 5 -9.38 -17.93 -14.52
N TRP A 6 -8.73 -17.53 -13.44
CA TRP A 6 -8.43 -18.43 -12.34
C TRP A 6 -9.70 -18.70 -11.52
N TYR A 7 -10.33 -19.83 -11.83
CA TYR A 7 -11.57 -20.24 -11.19
C TYR A 7 -11.30 -20.93 -9.84
N LEU A 8 -11.85 -20.37 -8.77
CA LEU A 8 -11.68 -20.83 -7.38
C LEU A 8 -13.06 -21.16 -6.78
N PRO A 9 -13.59 -22.37 -6.97
CA PRO A 9 -14.96 -22.72 -6.60
C PRO A 9 -15.21 -22.71 -5.08
N ASP A 10 -14.21 -23.07 -4.28
CA ASP A 10 -14.40 -23.26 -2.83
C ASP A 10 -14.32 -21.94 -2.05
N ILE A 11 -13.41 -21.05 -2.44
CA ILE A 11 -13.06 -19.84 -1.68
C ILE A 11 -13.63 -18.57 -2.36
N GLY A 12 -13.87 -18.64 -3.68
CA GLY A 12 -14.25 -17.50 -4.51
C GLY A 12 -13.08 -16.53 -4.73
N GLY A 13 -12.81 -16.16 -5.98
CA GLY A 13 -11.72 -15.23 -6.29
C GLY A 13 -11.89 -13.83 -5.66
N GLY A 14 -13.14 -13.39 -5.46
CA GLY A 14 -13.44 -12.13 -4.77
C GLY A 14 -12.96 -12.09 -3.32
N THR A 15 -12.93 -13.23 -2.63
CA THR A 15 -12.47 -13.33 -1.24
C THR A 15 -10.97 -13.07 -1.12
N LEU A 16 -10.16 -13.56 -2.07
CA LEU A 16 -8.72 -13.29 -2.11
C LEU A 16 -8.43 -11.81 -2.40
N ILE A 17 -9.20 -11.21 -3.33
CA ILE A 17 -9.12 -9.77 -3.59
C ILE A 17 -9.42 -9.00 -2.30
N ALA A 18 -10.51 -9.33 -1.60
CA ALA A 18 -10.90 -8.66 -0.37
C ALA A 18 -9.82 -8.79 0.73
N LEU A 19 -9.31 -10.01 0.96
CA LEU A 19 -8.28 -10.27 1.97
C LEU A 19 -7.02 -9.43 1.75
N ILE A 20 -6.47 -9.45 0.54
CA ILE A 20 -5.23 -8.73 0.22
C ILE A 20 -5.49 -7.21 0.25
N SER A 21 -6.63 -6.76 -0.28
CA SER A 21 -7.00 -5.34 -0.34
C SER A 21 -7.19 -4.73 1.05
N ILE A 22 -7.84 -5.44 1.97
CA ILE A 22 -8.04 -4.97 3.36
C ILE A 22 -6.68 -4.82 4.05
N VAL A 23 -5.79 -5.82 3.93
CA VAL A 23 -4.45 -5.75 4.52
C VAL A 23 -3.65 -4.58 3.94
N HIS A 24 -3.67 -4.41 2.61
CA HIS A 24 -2.98 -3.31 1.93
C HIS A 24 -3.49 -1.94 2.40
N VAL A 25 -4.81 -1.75 2.40
CA VAL A 25 -5.45 -0.49 2.80
C VAL A 25 -5.15 -0.18 4.26
N PHE A 26 -5.16 -1.18 5.15
CA PHE A 26 -4.77 -0.98 6.54
C PHE A 26 -3.35 -0.42 6.64
N ILE A 27 -2.38 -1.03 5.95
CA ILE A 27 -0.99 -0.53 5.89
C ILE A 27 -0.91 0.89 5.30
N ALA A 28 -1.69 1.18 4.26
CA ALA A 28 -1.72 2.50 3.63
C ALA A 28 -2.19 3.61 4.58
N HIS A 29 -3.17 3.33 5.46
CA HIS A 29 -3.59 4.30 6.49
C HIS A 29 -2.44 4.61 7.47
N PHE A 30 -1.66 3.59 7.86
CA PHE A 30 -0.45 3.83 8.66
C PHE A 30 0.58 4.64 7.87
N ALA A 31 0.75 4.40 6.58
CA ALA A 31 1.68 5.15 5.73
C ALA A 31 1.35 6.65 5.71
N VAL A 32 0.08 7.00 5.51
CA VAL A 32 -0.33 8.42 5.46
C VAL A 32 -0.20 9.07 6.84
N GLY A 33 -0.74 8.44 7.89
CA GLY A 33 -0.71 9.01 9.24
C GLY A 33 0.68 9.04 9.87
N GLY A 34 1.44 7.95 9.72
CA GLY A 34 2.78 7.83 10.28
C GLY A 34 3.81 8.67 9.55
N GLY A 35 3.62 8.97 8.26
CA GLY A 35 4.46 9.92 7.52
C GLY A 35 4.40 11.31 8.14
N LEU A 36 3.19 11.79 8.47
CA LEU A 36 3.00 13.06 9.19
C LEU A 36 3.57 12.99 10.61
N TYR A 37 3.34 11.88 11.32
CA TYR A 37 3.85 11.68 12.68
C TYR A 37 5.37 11.83 12.77
N LEU A 38 6.13 11.22 11.85
CA LEU A 38 7.59 11.28 11.86
C LEU A 38 8.11 12.73 11.76
N VAL A 39 7.52 13.53 10.86
CA VAL A 39 7.90 14.94 10.68
C VAL A 39 7.58 15.77 11.92
N VAL A 40 6.41 15.55 12.54
CA VAL A 40 6.01 16.26 13.76
C VAL A 40 6.89 15.86 14.94
N ALA A 41 7.22 14.58 15.09
CA ALA A 41 8.08 14.06 16.15
C ALA A 41 9.51 14.60 16.03
N GLU A 42 10.08 14.62 14.82
CA GLU A 42 11.38 15.21 14.55
C GLU A 42 11.39 16.71 14.87
N ARG A 43 10.41 17.47 14.37
CA ARG A 43 10.28 18.91 14.65
C ARG A 43 10.18 19.20 16.15
N LYS A 44 9.45 18.37 16.90
CA LYS A 44 9.35 18.50 18.36
C LYS A 44 10.71 18.24 19.02
N GLY A 45 11.39 17.17 18.65
CA GLY A 45 12.71 16.83 19.20
C GLY A 45 13.76 17.92 18.95
N LEU A 46 13.74 18.54 17.77
CA LEU A 46 14.60 19.68 17.44
C LEU A 46 14.25 20.93 18.24
N ARG A 47 12.95 21.25 18.37
CA ARG A 47 12.48 22.45 19.10
C ARG A 47 12.78 22.38 20.60
N GLU A 48 12.70 21.18 21.18
CA GLU A 48 12.94 20.95 22.61
C GLU A 48 14.40 20.57 22.93
N GLU A 49 15.28 20.54 21.92
CA GLU A 49 16.67 20.07 22.03
C GLU A 49 16.78 18.71 22.74
N ASN A 50 15.82 17.82 22.48
CA ASN A 50 15.65 16.57 23.20
C ASN A 50 16.19 15.39 22.38
N PRO A 51 17.41 14.89 22.66
CA PRO A 51 18.02 13.80 21.90
C PRO A 51 17.24 12.47 22.01
N ALA A 52 16.50 12.24 23.11
CA ALA A 52 15.73 11.01 23.26
C ALA A 52 14.56 10.92 22.27
N ILE A 53 13.91 12.05 21.95
CA ILE A 53 12.85 12.11 20.94
C ILE A 53 13.44 11.85 19.55
N LEU A 54 14.60 12.41 19.24
CA LEU A 54 15.28 12.23 17.96
C LEU A 54 15.73 10.77 17.75
N ASP A 55 16.32 10.16 18.77
CA ASP A 55 16.75 8.75 18.71
C ASP A 55 15.56 7.79 18.53
N PHE A 56 14.46 8.03 19.26
CA PHE A 56 13.23 7.28 19.07
C PHE A 56 12.69 7.45 17.64
N THR A 57 12.59 8.69 17.16
CA THR A 57 12.05 8.99 15.82
C THR A 57 12.89 8.33 14.74
N LYS A 58 14.22 8.39 14.84
CA LYS A 58 15.15 7.74 13.91
C LYS A 58 14.99 6.21 13.89
N LYS A 59 14.88 5.58 15.06
CA LYS A 59 14.64 4.13 15.16
C LYS A 59 13.27 3.75 14.60
N HIS A 60 12.24 4.53 14.92
CA HIS A 60 10.88 4.30 14.46
C HIS A 60 10.74 4.50 12.95
N ALA A 61 11.45 5.47 12.35
CA ALA A 61 11.45 5.72 10.92
C ALA A 61 11.87 4.49 10.10
N LYS A 62 12.85 3.71 10.57
CA LYS A 62 13.25 2.46 9.91
C LYS A 62 12.14 1.42 9.92
N PHE A 63 11.52 1.19 11.08
CA PHE A 63 10.37 0.28 11.19
C PHE A 63 9.22 0.72 10.29
N PHE A 64 8.93 2.03 10.34
CA PHE A 64 7.90 2.66 9.56
C PHE A 64 8.11 2.43 8.07
N LEU A 65 9.31 2.74 7.55
CA LEU A 65 9.66 2.54 6.15
C LEU A 65 9.51 1.07 5.71
N LEU A 66 9.96 0.12 6.53
CA LEU A 66 9.81 -1.31 6.20
C LEU A 66 8.34 -1.73 6.15
N MET A 67 7.53 -1.28 7.11
CA MET A 67 6.11 -1.62 7.12
C MET A 67 5.37 -0.97 5.95
N THR A 68 5.59 0.32 5.69
CA THR A 68 4.74 1.07 4.76
C THR A 68 5.22 0.97 3.33
N MET A 69 6.53 1.02 3.07
CA MET A 69 7.06 0.93 1.71
C MET A 69 7.21 -0.53 1.26
N VAL A 70 7.77 -1.41 2.10
CA VAL A 70 8.04 -2.79 1.68
C VAL A 70 6.77 -3.63 1.74
N MET A 71 6.12 -3.74 2.91
CA MET A 71 4.88 -4.53 3.00
C MET A 71 3.74 -3.89 2.21
N GLY A 72 3.64 -2.55 2.21
CA GLY A 72 2.70 -1.83 1.36
C GLY A 72 2.93 -2.11 -0.13
N GLY A 73 4.19 -2.04 -0.59
CA GLY A 73 4.55 -2.36 -1.98
C GLY A 73 4.21 -3.81 -2.37
N ILE A 74 4.58 -4.79 -1.53
CA ILE A 74 4.27 -6.21 -1.78
C ILE A 74 2.76 -6.44 -1.89
N THR A 75 1.99 -5.90 -0.94
CA THR A 75 0.53 -6.08 -0.92
C THR A 75 -0.15 -5.34 -2.07
N GLY A 76 0.35 -4.17 -2.49
CA GLY A 76 -0.17 -3.42 -3.64
C GLY A 76 0.05 -4.16 -4.96
N VAL A 77 1.26 -4.68 -5.19
CA VAL A 77 1.54 -5.56 -6.33
C VAL A 77 0.69 -6.83 -6.26
N GLY A 78 0.48 -7.37 -5.06
CA GLY A 78 -0.40 -8.51 -4.82
C GLY A 78 -1.84 -8.28 -5.29
N ILE A 79 -2.41 -7.08 -5.07
CA ILE A 79 -3.74 -6.72 -5.56
C ILE A 79 -3.77 -6.79 -7.09
N TRP A 80 -2.81 -6.13 -7.76
CA TRP A 80 -2.72 -6.14 -9.23
C TRP A 80 -2.64 -7.55 -9.80
N PHE A 81 -1.86 -8.40 -9.16
CA PHE A 81 -1.72 -9.79 -9.56
C PHE A 81 -3.03 -10.56 -9.41
N ILE A 82 -3.70 -10.48 -8.26
CA ILE A 82 -4.90 -11.28 -8.00
C ILE A 82 -6.11 -10.82 -8.85
N ILE A 83 -6.29 -9.50 -9.05
CA ILE A 83 -7.40 -9.01 -9.89
C ILE A 83 -7.21 -9.41 -11.36
N SER A 84 -5.96 -9.47 -11.83
CA SER A 84 -5.64 -9.91 -13.19
C SER A 84 -5.94 -11.38 -13.41
N LEU A 85 -5.77 -12.22 -12.38
CA LEU A 85 -6.08 -13.65 -12.44
C LEU A 85 -7.58 -13.95 -12.30
N VAL A 86 -8.25 -13.27 -11.38
CA VAL A 86 -9.65 -13.55 -11.02
C VAL A 86 -10.63 -12.82 -11.93
N ASN A 87 -10.33 -11.58 -12.33
CA ASN A 87 -11.18 -10.77 -13.20
C ASN A 87 -10.37 -9.96 -14.22
N PRO A 88 -9.73 -10.66 -15.19
CA PRO A 88 -8.89 -10.03 -16.23
C PRO A 88 -9.67 -9.03 -17.10
N ALA A 89 -10.95 -9.29 -17.39
CA ALA A 89 -11.77 -8.39 -18.19
C ALA A 89 -12.00 -7.05 -17.48
N ALA A 90 -12.37 -7.07 -16.20
CA ALA A 90 -12.51 -5.86 -15.40
C ALA A 90 -11.17 -5.14 -15.24
N THR A 91 -10.08 -5.88 -15.01
CA THR A 91 -8.73 -5.31 -14.88
C THR A 91 -8.30 -4.59 -16.17
N SER A 92 -8.60 -5.17 -17.33
CA SER A 92 -8.36 -4.54 -18.62
C SER A 92 -9.10 -3.20 -18.74
N ILE A 93 -10.40 -3.16 -18.40
CA ILE A 93 -11.18 -1.91 -18.39
C ILE A 93 -10.55 -0.88 -17.43
N LEU A 94 -10.15 -1.33 -16.23
CA LEU A 94 -9.52 -0.50 -15.21
C LEU A 94 -8.27 0.21 -15.76
N ILE A 95 -7.36 -0.54 -16.40
CA ILE A 95 -6.13 0.00 -16.98
C ILE A 95 -6.45 0.97 -18.12
N HIS A 96 -7.31 0.61 -19.07
CA HIS A 96 -7.61 1.50 -20.20
C HIS A 96 -8.32 2.79 -19.78
N THR A 97 -8.98 2.79 -18.62
CA THR A 97 -9.73 3.97 -18.13
C THR A 97 -8.91 4.83 -17.17
N PHE A 98 -8.12 4.21 -16.27
CA PHE A 98 -7.53 4.89 -15.12
C PHE A 98 -6.00 4.82 -15.05
N VAL A 99 -5.30 4.25 -16.06
CA VAL A 99 -3.82 4.11 -16.05
C VAL A 99 -3.10 5.42 -15.75
N PHE A 100 -3.57 6.54 -16.29
CA PHE A 100 -2.96 7.84 -16.03
C PHE A 100 -3.21 8.33 -14.60
N GLY A 101 -4.37 8.02 -14.02
CA GLY A 101 -4.66 8.32 -12.61
C GLY A 101 -3.64 7.67 -11.69
N TRP A 102 -3.40 6.37 -11.83
CA TRP A 102 -2.36 5.72 -11.02
C TRP A 102 -0.96 6.17 -11.39
N ALA A 103 -0.67 6.43 -12.68
CA ALA A 103 0.65 6.92 -13.06
C ALA A 103 1.02 8.21 -12.30
N THR A 104 0.05 9.10 -12.03
CA THR A 104 0.29 10.28 -11.22
C THR A 104 0.70 9.98 -9.78
N GLU A 105 0.33 8.82 -9.21
CA GLU A 105 0.74 8.44 -7.85
C GLU A 105 2.25 8.17 -7.73
N TRP A 106 2.96 7.95 -8.84
CA TRP A 106 4.38 7.56 -8.85
C TRP A 106 5.34 8.62 -9.41
N VAL A 107 4.82 9.69 -10.01
CA VAL A 107 5.63 10.68 -10.75
C VAL A 107 5.99 11.90 -9.91
N PHE A 108 5.37 12.10 -8.74
CA PHE A 108 5.62 13.22 -7.82
C PHE A 108 6.19 12.74 -6.49
#